data_AF-V7HV53-F1
#
_entry.id   AF-V7HV53-F1
#
_cell.length_a   1.000
_cell.length_b   1.000
_cell.length_c   1.000
_cell.angle_alpha   90.00
_cell.angle_beta   90.00
_cell.angle_gamma   90.00
#
_symmetry.space_group_name_H-M   'P 1'
#
loop_
_entity.id
_entity.type
_entity.pdbx_description
1 polymer ?
#
loop_
_entity_poly.entity_id
_entity_poly.type
_entity_poly.pdbx_seq_one_letter_code
_entity_poly.pdbx_strand_id
1 'polypeptide(L)'
;MTAEDVQLFYELAQSARPQVTQASDPRAAFEMLSLRLLAFRPVTVLDPHLSADDLIDASPSAPEADNGVKKPEPPPAAAVSQPTKPQAPPAADTSVVEAPGPSSLEGQAPWYETLAALQLSGSALNIASHCVVESVVEGPEGASWQLRLDESRANLFNERHIAMVAKALSDWRQAPCEVSITPGPVREETPAMRRLRLEAERQEVAVAEINDDPRIKSLVQEFDATVLRDSVTVDQP
;
A
#
# COMPACT_ATOMS: atom_id res chain seq x y z
N MET A 1 -15.66 43.56 8.93
CA MET A 1 -15.56 42.34 9.75
C MET A 1 -16.50 42.53 10.92
N THR A 2 -17.52 41.70 11.02
CA THR A 2 -18.50 41.70 12.12
C THR A 2 -17.92 41.02 13.37
N ALA A 3 -18.64 41.05 14.49
CA ALA A 3 -18.25 40.27 15.66
C ALA A 3 -18.39 38.74 15.42
N GLU A 4 -19.35 38.35 14.59
CA GLU A 4 -19.61 36.96 14.20
C GLU A 4 -18.47 36.41 13.33
N ASP A 5 -17.93 37.21 12.40
CA ASP A 5 -16.76 36.84 11.59
C ASP A 5 -15.56 36.51 12.48
N VAL A 6 -15.32 37.32 13.52
CA VAL A 6 -14.20 37.15 14.46
C VAL A 6 -14.39 35.87 15.29
N GLN A 7 -15.61 35.58 15.72
CA GLN A 7 -15.92 34.33 16.41
C GLN A 7 -15.75 33.10 15.50
N LEU A 8 -16.24 33.15 14.26
CA LEU A 8 -16.08 32.09 13.27
C LEU A 8 -14.60 31.77 13.01
N PHE A 9 -13.76 32.78 12.77
CA PHE A 9 -12.32 32.57 12.57
C PHE A 9 -11.63 32.04 13.83
N TYR A 10 -12.08 32.46 15.03
CA TYR A 10 -11.55 31.97 16.30
C TYR A 10 -11.91 30.49 16.56
N GLU A 11 -13.13 30.05 16.23
CA GLU A 11 -13.55 28.65 16.31
C GLU A 11 -12.83 27.77 15.26
N LEU A 12 -12.62 28.30 14.05
CA LEU A 12 -11.83 27.60 13.01
C LEU A 12 -10.37 27.44 13.43
N ALA A 13 -9.77 28.46 14.04
CA ALA A 13 -8.41 28.40 14.57
C ALA A 13 -8.28 27.40 15.75
N GLN A 14 -9.27 27.35 16.65
CA GLN A 14 -9.28 26.38 17.75
C GLN A 14 -9.42 24.93 17.26
N SER A 15 -10.32 24.66 16.31
CA SER A 15 -10.54 23.31 15.76
C SER A 15 -9.38 22.81 14.89
N ALA A 16 -8.63 23.72 14.24
CA ALA A 16 -7.43 23.40 13.49
C ALA A 16 -6.15 23.27 14.33
N ARG A 17 -6.13 23.79 15.56
CA ARG A 17 -4.98 23.66 16.49
C ARG A 17 -4.46 22.22 16.65
N PRO A 18 -5.28 21.18 16.93
CA PRO A 18 -4.80 19.80 16.98
C PRO A 18 -4.24 19.33 15.64
N GLN A 19 -4.87 19.72 14.52
CA GLN A 19 -4.48 19.32 13.16
C GLN A 19 -3.07 19.83 12.82
N VAL A 20 -2.75 21.09 13.14
CA VAL A 20 -1.39 21.65 12.95
C VAL A 20 -0.34 20.98 13.85
N THR A 21 -0.71 20.59 15.09
CA THR A 21 0.23 19.94 16.02
C THR A 21 0.41 18.43 15.82
N GLN A 22 -0.47 17.78 15.06
CA GLN A 22 -0.42 16.34 14.76
C GLN A 22 -0.06 16.02 13.30
N ALA A 23 -0.02 17.02 12.42
CA ALA A 23 0.37 16.85 11.02
C ALA A 23 1.85 16.50 10.86
N SER A 24 2.16 15.64 9.88
CA SER A 24 3.55 15.32 9.50
C SER A 24 4.28 16.50 8.83
N ASP A 25 3.54 17.47 8.26
CA ASP A 25 4.06 18.79 7.89
C ASP A 25 3.17 19.89 8.51
N PRO A 26 3.67 20.67 9.50
CA PRO A 26 2.91 21.75 10.11
C PRO A 26 2.71 22.95 9.16
N ARG A 27 3.54 23.10 8.12
CA ARG A 27 3.42 24.18 7.15
C ARG A 27 2.24 23.93 6.21
N ALA A 28 2.14 22.75 5.59
CA ALA A 28 0.96 22.37 4.81
C ALA A 28 -0.34 22.47 5.63
N ALA A 29 -0.32 22.08 6.91
CA ALA A 29 -1.49 22.22 7.78
C ALA A 29 -1.88 23.69 8.03
N PHE A 30 -0.90 24.59 8.20
CA PHE A 30 -1.14 26.03 8.33
C PHE A 30 -1.62 26.67 7.01
N GLU A 31 -1.08 26.25 5.87
CA GLU A 31 -1.51 26.71 4.55
C GLU A 31 -2.96 26.27 4.27
N MET A 32 -3.33 25.02 4.61
CA MET A 32 -4.72 24.54 4.54
C MET A 32 -5.67 25.29 5.49
N LEU A 33 -5.25 25.62 6.72
CA LEU A 33 -6.02 26.49 7.61
C LEU A 33 -6.20 27.89 7.01
N SER A 34 -5.16 28.45 6.40
CA SER A 34 -5.20 29.77 5.76
C SER A 34 -6.16 29.81 4.57
N LEU A 35 -6.16 28.75 3.75
CA LEU A 35 -7.14 28.57 2.67
C LEU A 35 -8.57 28.42 3.20
N ARG A 36 -8.76 27.72 4.32
CA ARG A 36 -10.07 27.57 4.99
C ARG A 36 -10.58 28.91 5.53
N LEU A 37 -9.72 29.68 6.21
CA LEU A 37 -10.01 31.04 6.67
C LEU A 37 -10.33 31.99 5.49
N LEU A 38 -9.71 31.78 4.34
CA LEU A 38 -9.96 32.56 3.12
C LEU A 38 -11.29 32.17 2.43
N ALA A 39 -11.63 30.87 2.42
CA ALA A 39 -12.86 30.34 1.82
C ALA A 39 -14.12 30.66 2.64
N PHE A 40 -14.02 30.65 3.98
CA PHE A 40 -15.13 31.02 4.88
C PHE A 40 -15.16 32.52 5.22
N ARG A 41 -14.63 33.38 4.35
CA ARG A 41 -14.88 34.83 4.48
C ARG A 41 -16.31 35.12 4.04
N PRO A 42 -17.10 35.89 4.81
CA PRO A 42 -18.41 36.31 4.36
C PRO A 42 -18.29 37.10 3.06
N VAL A 43 -19.20 36.81 2.13
CA VAL A 43 -19.19 37.24 0.72
C VAL A 43 -19.13 38.77 0.55
N THR A 44 -19.56 39.52 1.56
CA THR A 44 -19.61 40.99 1.65
C THR A 44 -18.29 41.73 1.44
N VAL A 45 -17.16 41.03 1.27
CA VAL A 45 -15.84 41.64 1.02
C VAL A 45 -15.30 41.40 -0.40
N LEU A 46 -15.84 40.46 -1.18
CA LEU A 46 -15.37 40.20 -2.56
C LEU A 46 -16.29 40.78 -3.63
N ASP A 47 -17.62 40.70 -3.47
CA ASP A 47 -18.57 41.37 -4.36
C ASP A 47 -19.86 41.77 -3.60
N PRO A 48 -20.30 43.04 -3.66
CA PRO A 48 -21.51 43.50 -2.95
C PRO A 48 -22.83 43.05 -3.59
N HIS A 49 -22.77 42.22 -4.64
CA HIS A 49 -23.93 41.75 -5.41
C HIS A 49 -24.22 40.24 -5.25
N LEU A 50 -23.33 39.47 -4.63
CA LEU A 50 -23.54 38.03 -4.39
C LEU A 50 -24.28 37.82 -3.07
N SER A 51 -25.44 37.16 -3.12
CA SER A 51 -26.26 36.89 -1.94
C SER A 51 -25.88 35.55 -1.31
N ALA A 52 -26.16 35.38 -0.01
CA ALA A 52 -25.83 34.14 0.70
C ALA A 52 -26.49 32.89 0.10
N ASP A 53 -27.68 33.05 -0.50
CA ASP A 53 -28.42 31.97 -1.17
C ASP A 53 -27.73 31.43 -2.43
N ASP A 54 -26.94 32.24 -3.15
CA ASP A 54 -26.30 31.85 -4.42
C ASP A 54 -25.18 30.82 -4.26
N LEU A 55 -24.71 30.57 -3.03
CA LEU A 55 -23.58 29.68 -2.73
C LEU A 55 -23.98 28.36 -2.03
N ILE A 56 -25.26 28.18 -1.70
CA ILE A 56 -25.73 27.00 -0.96
C ILE A 56 -25.81 25.75 -1.86
N ASP A 57 -25.94 25.95 -3.18
CA ASP A 57 -26.04 24.86 -4.18
C ASP A 57 -24.66 24.26 -4.57
N ALA A 58 -23.57 24.92 -4.20
CA ALA A 58 -22.21 24.41 -4.38
C ALA A 58 -21.80 23.45 -3.25
N SER A 59 -22.50 22.31 -3.15
CA SER A 59 -22.15 21.22 -2.22
C SER A 59 -21.23 20.19 -2.90
N PRO A 60 -19.90 20.25 -2.70
CA PRO A 60 -19.03 19.15 -3.12
C PRO A 60 -19.25 17.97 -2.15
N SER A 61 -19.88 16.91 -2.65
CA SER A 61 -19.86 15.62 -1.96
C SER A 61 -18.42 15.19 -1.72
N ALA A 62 -18.02 15.16 -0.44
CA ALA A 62 -16.72 14.66 -0.03
C ALA A 62 -16.78 13.13 0.08
N PRO A 63 -16.01 12.37 -0.73
CA PRO A 63 -15.79 10.96 -0.45
C PRO A 63 -14.88 10.81 0.77
N GLU A 64 -15.25 9.93 1.70
CA GLU A 64 -14.36 9.50 2.78
C GLU A 64 -13.23 8.61 2.22
N ALA A 65 -11.99 9.10 2.32
CA ALA A 65 -10.75 8.34 2.42
C ALA A 65 -9.74 9.27 3.12
N ASP A 66 -9.29 9.01 4.34
CA ASP A 66 -8.48 7.87 4.82
C ASP A 66 -7.05 7.83 4.26
N ASN A 67 -6.11 7.56 5.18
CA ASN A 67 -4.66 7.57 5.04
C ASN A 67 -4.02 8.94 4.64
N GLY A 68 -2.85 9.30 5.17
CA GLY A 68 -1.85 8.47 5.85
C GLY A 68 -0.56 8.42 5.03
N VAL A 69 0.20 9.52 5.05
CA VAL A 69 1.50 9.67 4.36
C VAL A 69 2.44 10.37 5.34
N LYS A 70 3.25 9.63 6.12
CA LYS A 70 4.57 9.01 5.78
C LYS A 70 5.75 9.97 5.99
N LYS A 71 6.94 9.34 6.09
CA LYS A 71 8.28 9.82 5.68
C LYS A 71 9.17 10.52 6.75
N PRO A 72 10.50 10.62 6.52
CA PRO A 72 11.52 10.38 7.55
C PRO A 72 12.55 11.54 7.65
N GLU A 73 13.71 11.36 8.30
CA GLU A 73 15.00 11.89 7.79
C GLU A 73 16.24 11.19 8.43
N PRO A 74 17.44 11.15 7.79
CA PRO A 74 18.73 10.68 8.35
C PRO A 74 19.57 11.91 8.83
N PRO A 75 20.94 12.04 8.77
CA PRO A 75 22.11 11.13 8.60
C PRO A 75 23.08 11.29 9.84
N PRO A 76 24.43 11.49 9.83
CA PRO A 76 25.53 11.24 8.87
C PRO A 76 26.89 10.65 9.40
N ALA A 77 27.69 10.13 8.44
CA ALA A 77 29.16 10.26 8.27
C ALA A 77 30.24 9.75 9.28
N ALA A 78 31.14 8.87 8.78
CA ALA A 78 32.63 8.98 8.72
C ALA A 78 33.22 7.65 8.12
N ALA A 79 33.96 7.63 6.99
CA ALA A 79 35.43 7.79 6.84
C ALA A 79 36.26 6.68 7.57
N VAL A 80 37.31 6.00 7.04
CA VAL A 80 38.39 6.30 6.06
C VAL A 80 38.91 4.99 5.37
N SER A 81 39.65 5.14 4.27
CA SER A 81 40.51 4.23 3.45
C SER A 81 41.30 3.09 4.18
N GLN A 82 41.95 2.09 3.55
CA GLN A 82 42.73 2.01 2.27
C GLN A 82 42.93 0.51 1.81
N PRO A 83 43.89 0.04 0.94
CA PRO A 83 43.56 -0.93 -0.11
C PRO A 83 44.26 -2.32 -0.03
N THR A 84 43.87 -3.27 -0.89
CA THR A 84 44.71 -4.44 -1.24
C THR A 84 44.56 -4.80 -2.72
N LYS A 85 45.67 -5.21 -3.36
CA LYS A 85 45.80 -5.44 -4.81
C LYS A 85 45.24 -6.83 -5.25
N PRO A 86 44.98 -7.05 -6.54
CA PRO A 86 44.02 -8.05 -7.02
C PRO A 86 44.57 -9.48 -7.15
N GLN A 87 43.62 -10.43 -7.14
CA GLN A 87 43.79 -11.75 -7.71
C GLN A 87 42.72 -11.95 -8.80
N ALA A 88 43.17 -12.32 -10.00
CA ALA A 88 42.34 -12.60 -11.17
C ALA A 88 42.19 -14.14 -11.33
N PRO A 89 41.42 -14.68 -12.29
CA PRO A 89 40.25 -15.47 -11.91
C PRO A 89 40.32 -16.95 -12.32
N PRO A 90 39.46 -17.80 -11.72
CA PRO A 90 38.74 -18.84 -12.44
C PRO A 90 37.32 -18.31 -12.72
N ALA A 91 36.94 -18.17 -13.98
CA ALA A 91 36.37 -19.25 -14.79
C ALA A 91 34.91 -19.50 -14.41
N ALA A 92 34.04 -19.27 -15.39
CA ALA A 92 32.59 -19.27 -15.29
C ALA A 92 32.00 -20.45 -14.50
N ASP A 93 31.12 -20.13 -13.56
CA ASP A 93 29.98 -21.00 -13.30
C ASP A 93 28.69 -20.15 -13.27
N THR A 94 27.69 -20.60 -14.02
CA THR A 94 26.46 -19.86 -14.28
C THR A 94 25.46 -20.16 -13.17
N SER A 95 25.75 -19.70 -11.95
CA SER A 95 24.79 -19.84 -10.85
C SER A 95 23.64 -18.87 -11.06
N VAL A 96 22.52 -19.43 -11.53
CA VAL A 96 21.21 -18.79 -11.56
C VAL A 96 20.90 -18.15 -10.20
N VAL A 97 20.22 -17.01 -10.24
CA VAL A 97 19.65 -16.35 -9.06
C VAL A 97 18.74 -17.35 -8.34
N GLU A 98 19.18 -17.85 -7.20
CA GLU A 98 18.31 -18.57 -6.26
C GLU A 98 17.39 -17.53 -5.60
N ALA A 99 16.33 -17.18 -6.34
CA ALA A 99 15.14 -16.61 -5.72
C ALA A 99 14.66 -17.59 -4.65
N PRO A 100 14.12 -17.11 -3.50
CA PRO A 100 13.51 -18.01 -2.53
C PRO A 100 12.43 -18.81 -3.26
N GLY A 101 12.66 -20.12 -3.40
CA GLY A 101 11.71 -21.01 -4.07
C GLY A 101 10.36 -20.95 -3.34
N PRO A 102 9.24 -21.17 -4.04
CA PRO A 102 7.97 -21.31 -3.35
C PRO A 102 8.08 -22.47 -2.36
N SER A 103 7.82 -22.23 -1.07
CA SER A 103 7.58 -23.29 -0.09
C SER A 103 6.31 -24.04 -0.48
N SER A 104 6.48 -25.00 -1.38
CA SER A 104 5.47 -25.98 -1.73
C SER A 104 5.65 -27.15 -0.78
N LEU A 105 4.87 -27.17 0.31
CA LEU A 105 4.71 -28.33 1.17
C LEU A 105 4.50 -29.57 0.30
N GLU A 106 5.35 -30.59 0.45
CA GLU A 106 5.54 -31.64 -0.54
C GLU A 106 4.22 -32.26 -1.03
N GLY A 107 3.90 -32.02 -2.31
CA GLY A 107 2.76 -32.62 -3.00
C GLY A 107 1.45 -31.84 -2.97
N GLN A 108 1.36 -30.69 -2.29
CA GLN A 108 0.16 -29.84 -2.31
C GLN A 108 0.34 -28.61 -3.22
N ALA A 109 -0.78 -28.15 -3.80
CA ALA A 109 -0.81 -26.90 -4.55
C ALA A 109 -0.42 -25.74 -3.62
N PRO A 110 0.47 -24.83 -4.05
CA PRO A 110 0.98 -23.78 -3.18
C PRO A 110 -0.13 -22.78 -2.82
N TRP A 111 -0.10 -22.28 -1.59
CA TRP A 111 -1.21 -21.51 -0.98
C TRP A 111 -1.74 -20.34 -1.84
N TYR A 112 -0.90 -19.69 -2.64
CA TYR A 112 -1.32 -18.60 -3.52
C TYR A 112 -2.28 -19.05 -4.64
N GLU A 113 -2.17 -20.28 -5.14
CA GLU A 113 -3.07 -20.85 -6.16
C GLU A 113 -4.41 -21.22 -5.55
N THR A 114 -4.39 -21.84 -4.37
CA THR A 114 -5.56 -22.11 -3.55
C THR A 114 -6.32 -20.81 -3.24
N LEU A 115 -5.63 -19.77 -2.77
CA LEU A 115 -6.21 -18.47 -2.47
C LEU A 115 -6.84 -17.78 -3.69
N ALA A 116 -6.23 -17.91 -4.87
CA ALA A 116 -6.80 -17.42 -6.13
C ALA A 116 -8.09 -18.20 -6.51
N ALA A 117 -8.11 -19.52 -6.32
CA ALA A 117 -9.27 -20.36 -6.57
C ALA A 117 -10.43 -20.14 -5.56
N LEU A 118 -10.11 -19.70 -4.33
CA LEU A 118 -11.09 -19.41 -3.28
C LEU A 118 -11.91 -18.13 -3.52
N GLN A 119 -11.46 -17.24 -4.42
CA GLN A 119 -12.13 -15.96 -4.73
C GLN A 119 -12.53 -15.12 -3.49
N LEU A 120 -11.70 -15.16 -2.43
CA LEU A 120 -11.89 -14.32 -1.24
C LEU A 120 -11.92 -12.83 -1.63
N SER A 121 -12.69 -12.03 -0.90
CA SER A 121 -12.79 -10.58 -1.12
C SER A 121 -12.65 -9.78 0.18
N GLY A 122 -12.34 -8.48 0.04
CA GLY A 122 -12.23 -7.54 1.16
C GLY A 122 -11.17 -7.91 2.21
N SER A 123 -11.52 -7.77 3.49
CA SER A 123 -10.58 -8.01 4.61
C SER A 123 -10.16 -9.48 4.75
N ALA A 124 -11.02 -10.42 4.34
CA ALA A 124 -10.70 -11.85 4.36
C ALA A 124 -9.55 -12.19 3.40
N LEU A 125 -9.61 -11.65 2.17
CA LEU A 125 -8.53 -11.78 1.17
C LEU A 125 -7.23 -11.16 1.67
N ASN A 126 -7.30 -9.96 2.25
CA ASN A 126 -6.14 -9.25 2.79
C ASN A 126 -5.41 -10.12 3.83
N ILE A 127 -6.13 -10.61 4.85
CA ILE A 127 -5.54 -11.46 5.88
C ILE A 127 -5.02 -12.78 5.29
N ALA A 128 -5.81 -13.48 4.47
CA ALA A 128 -5.40 -14.73 3.83
C ALA A 128 -4.13 -14.57 2.98
N SER A 129 -3.96 -13.42 2.30
CA SER A 129 -2.77 -13.14 1.48
C SER A 129 -1.51 -12.82 2.29
N HIS A 130 -1.66 -12.44 3.56
CA HIS A 130 -0.56 -12.28 4.52
C HIS A 130 -0.38 -13.50 5.44
N CYS A 131 -1.12 -14.58 5.19
CA CYS A 131 -0.90 -15.88 5.82
C CYS A 131 0.03 -16.77 4.98
N VAL A 132 0.79 -17.61 5.69
CA VAL A 132 1.51 -18.77 5.14
C VAL A 132 0.89 -20.03 5.75
N VAL A 133 0.80 -21.11 4.97
CA VAL A 133 0.33 -22.41 5.45
C VAL A 133 1.51 -23.13 6.11
N GLU A 134 1.39 -23.45 7.39
CA GLU A 134 2.41 -24.18 8.14
C GLU A 134 2.17 -25.69 8.07
N SER A 135 0.92 -26.13 8.14
CA SER A 135 0.55 -27.52 7.91
C SER A 135 -0.91 -27.66 7.48
N VAL A 136 -1.19 -28.71 6.72
CA VAL A 136 -2.55 -29.15 6.36
C VAL A 136 -2.66 -30.62 6.71
N VAL A 137 -3.62 -30.97 7.57
CA VAL A 137 -3.91 -32.36 7.91
C VAL A 137 -5.27 -32.73 7.33
N GLU A 138 -5.30 -33.77 6.51
CA GLU A 138 -6.50 -34.27 5.85
C GLU A 138 -6.92 -35.57 6.50
N GLY A 139 -8.11 -35.57 7.11
CA GLY A 139 -8.69 -36.72 7.79
C GLY A 139 -10.04 -37.13 7.19
N PRO A 140 -10.58 -38.29 7.60
CA PRO A 140 -11.90 -38.75 7.16
C PRO A 140 -13.06 -37.86 7.64
N GLU A 141 -12.83 -37.02 8.66
CA GLU A 141 -13.84 -36.10 9.23
C GLU A 141 -13.75 -34.67 8.68
N GLY A 142 -12.70 -34.32 7.91
CA GLY A 142 -12.47 -32.97 7.39
C GLY A 142 -10.99 -32.64 7.18
N ALA A 143 -10.70 -31.39 6.84
CA ALA A 143 -9.33 -30.89 6.71
C ALA A 143 -9.04 -29.80 7.75
N SER A 144 -7.99 -29.94 8.54
CA SER A 144 -7.51 -28.90 9.45
C SER A 144 -6.32 -28.16 8.84
N TRP A 145 -6.49 -26.84 8.69
CA TRP A 145 -5.48 -25.95 8.14
C TRP A 145 -4.86 -25.11 9.24
N GLN A 146 -3.54 -25.18 9.37
CA GLN A 146 -2.78 -24.39 10.32
C GLN A 146 -2.00 -23.33 9.54
N LEU A 147 -2.37 -22.06 9.71
CA LEU A 147 -1.75 -20.93 9.03
C LEU A 147 -1.06 -20.00 10.03
N ARG A 148 0.07 -19.44 9.63
CA ARG A 148 0.77 -18.38 10.34
C ARG A 148 0.50 -17.03 9.68
N LEU A 149 -0.01 -16.08 10.45
CA LEU A 149 -0.23 -14.70 10.01
C LEU A 149 0.97 -13.83 10.42
N ASP A 150 1.45 -13.00 9.49
CA ASP A 150 2.45 -11.97 9.76
C ASP A 150 2.04 -11.04 10.91
N GLU A 151 2.94 -10.83 11.87
CA GLU A 151 2.77 -9.95 13.02
C GLU A 151 2.36 -8.52 12.61
N SER A 152 2.81 -8.04 11.44
CA SER A 152 2.43 -6.74 10.89
C SER A 152 0.91 -6.57 10.69
N ARG A 153 0.18 -7.68 10.51
CA ARG A 153 -1.27 -7.75 10.27
C ARG A 153 -2.05 -8.26 11.49
N ALA A 154 -1.38 -8.66 12.57
CA ALA A 154 -2.00 -9.26 13.74
C ALA A 154 -3.04 -8.34 14.43
N ASN A 155 -2.81 -7.02 14.43
CA ASN A 155 -3.73 -6.06 15.07
C ASN A 155 -5.11 -5.96 14.38
N LEU A 156 -5.26 -6.42 13.14
CA LEU A 156 -6.52 -6.42 12.39
C LEU A 156 -7.19 -7.82 12.36
N PHE A 157 -6.47 -8.82 12.87
CA PHE A 157 -6.94 -10.19 12.94
C PHE A 157 -8.03 -10.37 14.00
N ASN A 158 -9.05 -11.15 13.67
CA ASN A 158 -10.22 -11.40 14.50
C ASN A 158 -10.79 -12.78 14.15
N GLU A 159 -11.47 -13.45 15.08
CA GLU A 159 -12.09 -14.76 14.85
C GLU A 159 -13.06 -14.79 13.66
N ARG A 160 -13.73 -13.67 13.38
CA ARG A 160 -14.55 -13.50 12.17
C ARG A 160 -13.78 -13.80 10.88
N HIS A 161 -12.50 -13.44 10.81
CA HIS A 161 -11.66 -13.73 9.64
C HIS A 161 -11.32 -15.21 9.55
N ILE A 162 -11.09 -15.89 10.68
CA ILE A 162 -10.95 -17.36 10.73
C ILE A 162 -12.20 -18.02 10.15
N ALA A 163 -13.39 -17.65 10.63
CA ALA A 163 -14.66 -18.22 10.18
C ALA A 163 -14.93 -17.96 8.68
N MET A 164 -14.57 -16.78 8.15
CA MET A 164 -14.71 -16.49 6.71
C MET A 164 -13.73 -17.31 5.84
N VAL A 165 -12.48 -17.48 6.28
CA VAL A 165 -11.49 -18.32 5.57
C VAL A 165 -11.87 -19.81 5.66
N ALA A 166 -12.30 -20.28 6.83
CA ALA A 166 -12.80 -21.65 7.04
C ALA A 166 -14.02 -21.96 6.17
N LYS A 167 -14.97 -21.01 6.07
CA LYS A 167 -16.11 -21.13 5.17
C LYS A 167 -15.66 -21.21 3.71
N ALA A 168 -14.81 -20.29 3.25
CA ALA A 168 -14.34 -20.29 1.86
C ALA A 168 -13.55 -21.55 1.50
N LEU A 169 -12.71 -22.07 2.41
CA LEU A 169 -12.03 -23.36 2.24
C LEU A 169 -13.03 -24.52 2.19
N SER A 170 -14.07 -24.50 3.04
CA SER A 170 -15.11 -25.54 3.04
C SER A 170 -15.97 -25.52 1.78
N ASP A 171 -16.34 -24.33 1.31
CA ASP A 171 -17.10 -24.12 0.06
C ASP A 171 -16.28 -24.57 -1.16
N TRP A 172 -14.97 -24.26 -1.20
CA TRP A 172 -14.05 -24.69 -2.25
C TRP A 172 -13.79 -26.21 -2.24
N ARG A 173 -13.60 -26.80 -1.05
CA ARG A 173 -13.24 -28.21 -0.88
C ARG A 173 -14.44 -29.16 -0.83
N GLN A 174 -15.66 -28.64 -0.71
CA GLN A 174 -16.91 -29.38 -0.47
C GLN A 174 -16.86 -30.30 0.76
N ALA A 175 -16.03 -29.95 1.75
CA ALA A 175 -15.76 -30.72 2.95
C ALA A 175 -15.57 -29.77 4.15
N PRO A 176 -15.94 -30.16 5.38
CA PRO A 176 -15.72 -29.33 6.56
C PRO A 176 -14.22 -29.04 6.73
N CYS A 177 -13.86 -27.76 6.70
CA CYS A 177 -12.49 -27.30 6.92
C CYS A 177 -12.41 -26.51 8.23
N GLU A 178 -11.64 -27.03 9.19
CA GLU A 178 -11.27 -26.27 10.39
C GLU A 178 -10.00 -25.46 10.09
N VAL A 179 -9.95 -24.23 10.59
CA VAL A 179 -8.83 -23.31 10.31
C VAL A 179 -8.35 -22.72 11.62
N SER A 180 -7.05 -22.83 11.88
CA SER A 180 -6.37 -22.17 12.98
C SER A 180 -5.35 -21.18 12.39
N ILE A 181 -5.51 -19.89 12.70
CA ILE A 181 -4.58 -18.84 12.29
C ILE A 181 -3.86 -18.34 13.54
N THR A 182 -2.55 -18.54 13.60
CA THR A 182 -1.69 -18.08 14.71
C THR A 182 -0.81 -16.92 14.24
N PRO A 183 -0.88 -15.74 14.87
CA PRO A 183 0.07 -14.65 14.59
C PRO A 183 1.49 -15.03 14.98
N GLY A 184 2.48 -14.69 14.17
CA GLY A 184 3.89 -14.93 14.48
C GLY A 184 4.84 -14.59 13.32
N PRO A 185 6.16 -14.74 13.52
CA PRO A 185 7.14 -14.32 12.53
C PRO A 185 7.09 -15.26 11.32
N VAL A 186 6.65 -14.72 10.18
CA VAL A 186 6.64 -15.44 8.90
C VAL A 186 8.05 -15.40 8.30
N ARG A 187 8.60 -16.57 7.97
CA ARG A 187 9.93 -16.73 7.35
C ARG A 187 9.89 -16.99 5.85
N GLU A 188 8.70 -17.19 5.29
CA GLU A 188 8.48 -17.58 3.89
C GLU A 188 7.82 -16.43 3.10
N GLU A 189 7.90 -16.46 1.77
CA GLU A 189 7.26 -15.45 0.92
C GLU A 189 5.72 -15.59 1.02
N THR A 190 5.06 -14.65 1.71
CA THR A 190 3.58 -14.59 1.73
C THR A 190 3.02 -14.36 0.32
N PRO A 191 1.80 -14.81 0.00
CA PRO A 191 1.15 -14.47 -1.27
C PRO A 191 1.11 -12.97 -1.58
N ALA A 192 0.97 -12.12 -0.55
CA ALA A 192 1.02 -10.66 -0.68
C ALA A 192 2.43 -10.15 -1.05
N MET A 193 3.49 -10.69 -0.44
CA MET A 193 4.87 -10.38 -0.82
C MET A 193 5.17 -10.80 -2.26
N ARG A 194 4.75 -12.01 -2.65
CA ARG A 194 4.91 -12.50 -4.04
C ARG A 194 4.15 -11.64 -5.04
N ARG A 195 2.93 -11.20 -4.72
CA ARG A 195 2.17 -10.31 -5.60
C ARG A 195 2.87 -8.96 -5.75
N LEU A 196 3.33 -8.36 -4.65
CA LEU A 196 4.08 -7.10 -4.68
C LEU A 196 5.37 -7.21 -5.51
N ARG A 197 6.09 -8.34 -5.40
CA ARG A 197 7.27 -8.62 -6.22
C ARG A 197 6.92 -8.71 -7.71
N LEU A 198 5.89 -9.47 -8.07
CA LEU A 198 5.43 -9.59 -9.47
C LEU A 198 4.91 -8.26 -10.04
N GLU A 199 4.28 -7.42 -9.22
CA GLU A 199 3.86 -6.06 -9.59
C GLU A 199 5.07 -5.16 -9.87
N ALA A 200 6.11 -5.21 -9.02
CA ALA A 200 7.35 -4.47 -9.22
C ALA A 200 8.13 -4.96 -10.46
N GLU A 201 8.30 -6.28 -10.64
CA GLU A 201 8.92 -6.88 -11.83
C GLU A 201 8.22 -6.43 -13.12
N ARG A 202 6.88 -6.37 -13.14
CA ARG A 202 6.09 -5.85 -14.26
C ARG A 202 6.27 -4.35 -14.49
N GLN A 203 6.32 -3.55 -13.42
CA GLN A 203 6.57 -2.11 -13.53
C GLN A 203 7.96 -1.84 -14.11
N GLU A 204 8.99 -2.58 -13.67
CA GLU A 204 10.35 -2.47 -14.21
C GLU A 204 10.40 -2.82 -15.70
N VAL A 205 9.72 -3.88 -16.14
CA VAL A 205 9.59 -4.24 -17.56
C VAL A 205 8.92 -3.11 -18.35
N ALA A 206 7.78 -2.58 -17.91
CA ALA A 206 7.08 -1.49 -18.60
C ALA A 206 7.91 -0.19 -18.64
N VAL A 207 8.65 0.13 -17.56
CA VAL A 207 9.60 1.25 -17.53
C VAL A 207 10.76 1.01 -18.50
N ALA A 208 11.28 -0.21 -18.62
CA ALA A 208 12.32 -0.54 -19.59
C ALA A 208 11.80 -0.40 -21.04
N GLU A 209 10.62 -0.96 -21.35
CA GLU A 209 9.99 -0.84 -22.68
C GLU A 209 9.74 0.63 -23.09
N ILE A 210 9.25 1.46 -22.18
CA ILE A 210 9.06 2.91 -22.43
C ILE A 210 10.40 3.60 -22.66
N ASN A 211 11.42 3.33 -21.83
CA ASN A 211 12.75 3.90 -22.04
C ASN A 211 13.39 3.40 -23.36
N ASP A 212 13.00 2.21 -23.83
CA ASP A 212 13.52 1.65 -25.07
C ASP A 212 12.81 2.13 -26.35
N ASP A 213 11.58 2.68 -26.28
CA ASP A 213 10.84 3.24 -27.44
C ASP A 213 11.68 4.33 -28.14
N PRO A 214 11.95 4.21 -29.46
CA PRO A 214 12.69 5.19 -30.24
C PRO A 214 12.17 6.63 -30.13
N ARG A 215 10.86 6.84 -29.95
CA ARG A 215 10.24 8.16 -29.81
C ARG A 215 10.55 8.79 -28.45
N ILE A 216 10.52 8.00 -27.38
CA ILE A 216 10.90 8.45 -26.03
C ILE A 216 12.39 8.82 -26.05
N LYS A 217 13.25 7.98 -26.61
CA LYS A 217 14.69 8.28 -26.78
C LYS A 217 14.95 9.59 -27.53
N SER A 218 14.26 9.84 -28.64
CA SER A 218 14.36 11.12 -29.36
C SER A 218 13.91 12.31 -28.51
N LEU A 219 12.80 12.19 -27.78
CA LEU A 219 12.31 13.27 -26.89
C LEU A 219 13.28 13.57 -25.74
N VAL A 220 13.86 12.54 -25.13
CA VAL A 220 14.91 12.68 -24.10
C VAL A 220 16.14 13.38 -24.70
N GLN A 221 16.58 12.98 -25.89
CA GLN A 221 17.76 13.53 -26.54
C GLN A 221 17.59 14.97 -27.05
N GLU A 222 16.39 15.33 -27.53
CA GLU A 222 16.12 16.63 -28.16
C GLU A 222 15.61 17.70 -27.17
N PHE A 223 14.96 17.28 -26.07
CA PHE A 223 14.31 18.19 -25.10
C PHE A 223 14.81 18.03 -23.65
N ASP A 224 15.82 17.21 -23.38
CA ASP A 224 16.33 16.89 -22.03
C ASP A 224 15.21 16.36 -21.09
N ALA A 225 14.25 15.64 -21.69
CA ALA A 225 13.07 15.13 -20.99
C ALA A 225 13.43 14.00 -20.02
N THR A 226 12.76 13.94 -18.87
CA THR A 226 12.98 12.88 -17.85
C THR A 226 11.73 11.99 -17.73
N VAL A 227 11.90 10.67 -17.86
CA VAL A 227 10.82 9.69 -17.66
C VAL A 227 10.57 9.50 -16.15
N LEU A 228 9.37 9.88 -15.70
CA LEU A 228 8.92 9.67 -14.32
C LEU A 228 8.47 8.21 -14.14
N ARG A 229 9.35 7.37 -13.57
CA ARG A 229 9.13 5.92 -13.37
C ARG A 229 7.86 5.62 -12.56
N ASP A 230 7.54 6.46 -11.59
CA ASP A 230 6.36 6.34 -10.73
C ASP A 230 5.04 6.70 -11.45
N SER A 231 5.12 7.28 -12.65
CA SER A 231 3.97 7.64 -13.50
C SER A 231 3.69 6.60 -14.59
N VAL A 232 4.45 5.51 -14.67
CA VAL A 232 4.25 4.44 -15.65
C VAL A 232 3.18 3.47 -15.15
N THR A 233 1.97 3.60 -15.68
CA THR A 233 0.87 2.66 -15.44
C THR A 233 0.96 1.49 -16.42
N VAL A 234 1.00 0.26 -15.91
CA VAL A 234 0.82 -0.94 -16.72
C VAL A 234 -0.66 -1.05 -17.06
N ASP A 235 -1.03 -0.81 -18.33
CA ASP A 235 -2.41 -0.99 -18.78
C ASP A 235 -2.77 -2.48 -18.74
N GLN A 236 -3.83 -2.81 -18.01
CA GLN A 236 -4.17 -4.19 -17.65
C GLN A 236 -5.35 -4.68 -18.53
N PRO A 237 -5.18 -5.79 -19.29
CA PRO A 237 -6.24 -6.33 -20.15
C PRO A 237 -7.33 -7.08 -19.38
#